data_AF-A0A7V6TNE4-F1
#
_entry.id   AF-A0A7V6TNE4-F1
#
_cell.length_a   1.000
_cell.length_b   1.000
_cell.length_c   1.000
_cell.angle_alpha   90.00
_cell.angle_beta   90.00
_cell.angle_gamma   90.00
#
_symmetry.space_group_name_H-M   'P 1'
#
loop_
_entity.id
_entity.type
_entity.pdbx_description
1 polymer ?
#
loop_
_entity_poly.entity_id
_entity_poly.type
_entity_poly.pdbx_seq_one_letter_code
_entity_poly.pdbx_strand_id
1 'polypeptide(L)'
;MDKNEFIERVANVAVKHYKEYKILPSLVIAQAILESSWGKKAIENNIFGIKAGSSWKGRTVLRNTREWNGREYVVEESRFRAYDSIEDSIMDYLNLVGNSRRYEKVKNAKDYKEAARLIYEAGYATDPEYADKLIDIIEKNSLYQYDLLDEPISLWAADAWSWGIENGITDGTNPKGCISREQCITMLYRLYKLICKPQGLSS
;
A
#
# COMPACT_ATOMS: atom_id res chain seq x y z
N MET A 1 17.68 -5.88 0.62
CA MET A 1 16.28 -5.61 0.91
C MET A 1 15.46 -6.86 0.72
N ASP A 2 14.86 -7.35 1.79
CA ASP A 2 13.87 -8.43 1.71
C ASP A 2 12.47 -7.90 1.36
N LYS A 3 11.48 -8.79 1.31
CA LYS A 3 10.10 -8.44 0.92
C LYS A 3 9.40 -7.54 1.95
N ASN A 4 9.60 -7.79 3.23
CA ASN A 4 8.95 -7.03 4.30
C ASN A 4 9.58 -5.65 4.41
N GLU A 5 10.92 -5.58 4.35
CA GLU A 5 11.65 -4.32 4.32
C GLU A 5 11.21 -3.43 3.14
N PHE A 6 10.97 -4.03 1.97
CA PHE A 6 10.44 -3.30 0.82
C PHE A 6 9.02 -2.77 1.06
N ILE A 7 8.12 -3.61 1.59
CA ILE A 7 6.75 -3.20 1.92
C ILE A 7 6.79 -2.04 2.91
N GLU A 8 7.52 -2.17 4.01
CA GLU A 8 7.61 -1.16 5.07
C GLU A 8 8.14 0.16 4.54
N ARG A 9 9.18 0.11 3.71
CA ARG A 9 9.78 1.30 3.10
C ARG A 9 8.79 2.06 2.22
N VAL A 10 8.01 1.36 1.39
CA VAL A 10 6.98 1.98 0.55
C VAL A 10 5.80 2.47 1.40
N ALA A 11 5.36 1.66 2.36
CA ALA A 11 4.24 1.97 3.26
C ALA A 11 4.50 3.25 4.07
N ASN A 12 5.71 3.42 4.62
CA ASN A 12 6.07 4.60 5.41
C ASN A 12 5.83 5.91 4.67
N VAL A 13 6.14 5.96 3.37
CA VAL A 13 5.91 7.16 2.54
C VAL A 13 4.44 7.26 2.14
N ALA A 14 3.85 6.16 1.67
CA ALA A 14 2.47 6.15 1.17
C ALA A 14 1.45 6.51 2.27
N VAL A 15 1.58 5.94 3.46
CA VAL A 15 0.72 6.22 4.63
C VAL A 15 0.88 7.68 5.06
N LYS A 16 2.12 8.16 5.20
CA LYS A 16 2.42 9.54 5.60
C LYS A 16 1.76 10.57 4.69
N HIS A 17 1.73 10.30 3.38
CA HIS A 17 1.25 11.24 2.37
C HIS A 17 -0.18 10.96 1.89
N TYR A 18 -0.90 9.99 2.48
CA TYR A 18 -2.28 9.69 2.06
C TYR A 18 -3.20 10.91 2.18
N LYS A 19 -3.09 11.70 3.26
CA LYS A 19 -3.98 12.86 3.47
C LYS A 19 -3.87 13.89 2.35
N GLU A 20 -2.70 13.99 1.73
CA GLU A 20 -2.38 14.91 0.64
C GLU A 20 -2.86 14.37 -0.71
N TYR A 21 -2.44 13.15 -1.08
CA TYR A 21 -2.67 12.63 -2.43
C TYR A 21 -3.94 11.79 -2.58
N LYS A 22 -4.50 11.28 -1.46
CA LYS A 22 -5.68 10.42 -1.41
C LYS A 22 -5.55 9.13 -2.23
N ILE A 23 -4.34 8.63 -2.42
CA ILE A 23 -4.10 7.33 -3.07
C ILE A 23 -3.90 6.27 -1.98
N LEU A 24 -4.74 5.24 -1.96
CA LEU A 24 -4.71 4.17 -0.96
C LEU A 24 -3.30 3.57 -0.85
N PRO A 25 -2.67 3.52 0.34
CA PRO A 25 -1.33 2.98 0.51
C PRO A 25 -1.19 1.55 0.00
N SER A 26 -2.18 0.69 0.19
CA SER A 26 -2.16 -0.69 -0.32
C SER A 26 -1.96 -0.74 -1.84
N LEU A 27 -2.58 0.19 -2.59
CA LEU A 27 -2.44 0.31 -4.02
C LEU A 27 -1.02 0.73 -4.40
N VAL A 28 -0.46 1.73 -3.70
CA VAL A 28 0.92 2.21 -3.94
C VAL A 28 1.93 1.08 -3.74
N ILE A 29 1.81 0.33 -2.64
CA ILE A 29 2.71 -0.79 -2.33
C ILE A 29 2.54 -1.91 -3.36
N ALA A 30 1.30 -2.26 -3.74
CA ALA A 30 1.05 -3.32 -4.71
C ALA A 30 1.62 -3.00 -6.10
N GLN A 31 1.48 -1.76 -6.56
CA GLN A 31 2.08 -1.32 -7.82
C GLN A 31 3.60 -1.33 -7.71
N ALA A 32 4.18 -0.78 -6.65
CA ALA A 32 5.62 -0.86 -6.42
C ALA A 32 6.15 -2.31 -6.48
N ILE A 33 5.45 -3.26 -5.86
CA ILE A 33 5.81 -4.69 -5.89
C ILE A 33 5.75 -5.23 -7.33
N LEU A 34 4.65 -4.97 -8.04
CA LEU A 34 4.40 -5.50 -9.38
C LEU A 34 5.44 -4.95 -10.38
N GLU A 35 5.63 -3.64 -10.41
CA GLU A 35 6.47 -2.96 -11.40
C GLU A 35 7.97 -3.26 -11.19
N SER A 36 8.42 -3.34 -9.94
CA SER A 36 9.85 -3.51 -9.63
C SER A 36 10.25 -4.93 -9.23
N SER A 37 9.31 -5.88 -9.20
CA SER A 37 9.54 -7.22 -8.65
C SER A 37 10.15 -7.16 -7.23
N TRP A 38 9.48 -6.46 -6.31
CA TRP A 38 9.96 -6.26 -4.92
C TRP A 38 11.27 -5.46 -4.85
N GLY A 39 11.40 -4.41 -5.67
CA GLY A 39 12.60 -3.58 -5.79
C GLY A 39 13.74 -4.20 -6.59
N LYS A 40 13.70 -5.51 -6.89
CA LYS A 40 14.82 -6.25 -7.51
C LYS A 40 15.13 -5.84 -8.94
N LYS A 41 14.13 -5.34 -9.67
CA LYS A 41 14.24 -4.89 -11.07
C LYS A 41 14.11 -3.38 -11.23
N ALA A 42 14.16 -2.64 -10.12
CA ALA A 42 14.12 -1.19 -10.17
C ALA A 42 15.32 -0.64 -10.95
N ILE A 43 15.08 0.37 -11.78
CA ILE A 43 16.10 0.98 -12.62
C ILE A 43 16.42 2.35 -12.01
N GLU A 44 17.63 2.55 -11.49
CA GLU A 44 18.02 3.84 -10.87
C GLU A 44 17.01 4.33 -9.81
N ASN A 45 16.64 3.44 -8.87
CA ASN A 45 15.61 3.65 -7.84
C ASN A 45 14.17 3.89 -8.35
N ASN A 46 13.91 3.82 -9.66
CA ASN A 46 12.57 3.92 -10.24
C ASN A 46 11.80 2.61 -10.04
N ILE A 47 11.10 2.51 -8.91
CA ILE A 47 10.35 1.30 -8.53
C ILE A 47 8.97 1.21 -9.19
N PHE A 48 8.55 2.23 -9.94
CA PHE A 48 7.26 2.28 -10.66
C PHE A 48 7.42 2.26 -12.19
N GLY A 49 8.65 2.18 -12.71
CA GLY A 49 8.91 2.16 -14.15
C GLY A 49 8.48 3.43 -14.90
N ILE A 50 8.47 4.59 -14.25
CA ILE A 50 7.94 5.83 -14.85
C ILE A 50 8.86 6.31 -15.98
N LYS A 51 8.31 6.39 -17.20
CA LYS A 51 9.00 6.96 -18.37
C LYS A 51 9.22 8.47 -18.20
N ALA A 52 10.34 8.97 -18.72
CA ALA A 52 10.67 10.39 -18.73
C ALA A 52 10.00 11.07 -19.92
N GLY A 53 8.85 11.71 -19.67
CA GLY A 53 8.17 12.56 -20.65
C GLY A 53 8.82 13.94 -20.78
N SER A 54 8.29 14.78 -21.69
CA SER A 54 8.82 16.12 -21.97
C SER A 54 8.80 17.08 -20.76
N SER A 55 7.92 16.84 -19.78
CA SER A 55 7.84 17.63 -18.54
C SER A 55 8.89 17.25 -17.49
N TRP A 56 9.57 16.11 -17.66
CA TRP A 56 10.57 15.64 -16.69
C TRP A 56 11.89 16.38 -16.87
N LYS A 57 12.37 17.03 -15.79
CA LYS A 57 13.63 17.80 -15.77
C LYS A 57 14.74 17.14 -14.94
N GLY A 58 14.44 16.02 -14.28
CA GLY A 58 15.39 15.31 -13.43
C GLY A 58 16.31 14.37 -14.20
N ARG A 59 17.07 13.55 -13.46
CA ARG A 59 17.96 12.54 -14.04
C ARG A 59 17.16 11.53 -14.86
N THR A 60 17.78 11.01 -15.91
CA THR A 60 17.17 9.98 -16.77
C THR A 60 18.15 8.88 -17.10
N VAL A 61 17.61 7.72 -17.46
CA VAL A 61 18.38 6.56 -17.89
C VAL A 61 17.72 5.92 -19.10
N LEU A 62 18.53 5.54 -20.09
CA LEU A 62 18.08 4.81 -21.27
C LEU A 62 18.15 3.31 -21.02
N ARG A 63 17.08 2.60 -21.38
CA ARG A 63 17.00 1.14 -21.28
C ARG A 63 16.20 0.59 -22.45
N ASN A 64 16.69 -0.52 -23.00
CA ASN A 64 15.94 -1.31 -23.96
C ASN A 64 14.81 -2.04 -23.22
N THR A 65 13.57 -1.79 -23.62
CA THR A 65 12.40 -2.50 -23.12
C THR A 65 11.76 -3.33 -24.21
N ARG A 66 11.08 -4.40 -23.81
CA ARG A 66 10.23 -5.18 -24.72
C ARG A 66 8.82 -4.62 -24.60
N GLU A 67 8.40 -3.85 -25.59
CA GLU A 67 7.09 -3.22 -25.64
C GLU A 67 6.17 -4.04 -26.55
N TRP A 68 4.90 -4.18 -26.16
CA TRP A 68 3.89 -4.79 -27.03
C TRP A 68 3.27 -3.71 -27.91
N ASN A 69 3.43 -3.82 -29.23
CA ASN A 69 2.90 -2.84 -30.18
C ASN A 69 1.46 -3.14 -30.64
N GLY A 70 0.80 -4.13 -30.03
CA GLY A 70 -0.51 -4.63 -30.46
C GLY A 70 -0.45 -5.93 -31.28
N ARG A 71 0.74 -6.36 -31.74
CA ARG A 71 0.94 -7.59 -32.54
C ARG A 71 2.09 -8.46 -32.07
N GLU A 72 3.20 -7.85 -31.69
CA GLU A 72 4.40 -8.55 -31.22
C GLU A 72 5.15 -7.74 -30.16
N TYR A 73 6.08 -8.40 -29.47
CA TYR A 73 7.01 -7.72 -28.58
C TYR A 73 8.21 -7.20 -29.37
N VAL A 74 8.37 -5.88 -29.41
CA VAL A 74 9.51 -5.20 -30.04
C VAL A 74 10.47 -4.68 -28.98
N VAL A 75 11.77 -4.69 -29.28
CA VAL A 75 12.77 -4.07 -28.42
C VAL A 75 12.89 -2.60 -28.81
N GLU A 76 12.54 -1.71 -27.89
CA GLU A 76 12.63 -0.26 -28.09
C GLU A 76 13.44 0.38 -26.97
N GLU A 77 14.26 1.38 -27.31
CA GLU A 77 14.94 2.17 -26.30
C GLU A 77 13.95 3.15 -25.67
N SER A 78 13.65 2.97 -24.40
CA SER A 78 12.81 3.85 -23.61
C SER A 78 13.65 4.65 -22.61
N ARG A 79 13.29 5.92 -22.43
CA ARG A 79 13.88 6.78 -21.41
C ARG A 79 13.05 6.75 -20.14
N PHE A 80 13.69 6.41 -19.02
CA PHE A 80 13.07 6.35 -17.70
C PHE A 80 13.56 7.50 -16.81
N ARG A 81 12.71 7.91 -15.87
CA ARG A 81 13.12 8.78 -14.76
C ARG A 81 14.10 8.01 -13.88
N ALA A 82 15.08 8.72 -13.32
CA ALA A 82 16.06 8.18 -12.36
C ALA A 82 16.03 9.03 -11.10
N TYR A 83 16.16 8.39 -9.94
CA TYR A 83 15.95 9.04 -8.64
C TYR A 83 17.14 8.81 -7.70
N ASP A 84 17.36 9.77 -6.80
CA ASP A 84 18.45 9.69 -5.81
C ASP A 84 18.12 8.65 -4.74
N SER A 85 16.83 8.44 -4.44
CA SER A 85 16.33 7.42 -3.51
C SER A 85 15.03 6.74 -3.99
N ILE A 86 14.66 5.64 -3.34
CA ILE A 86 13.36 4.98 -3.56
C ILE A 86 12.22 5.91 -3.09
N GLU A 87 12.43 6.64 -2.00
CA GLU A 87 11.51 7.62 -1.45
C GLU A 87 11.17 8.71 -2.46
N ASP A 88 12.16 9.21 -3.21
CA ASP A 88 11.95 10.18 -4.29
C ASP A 88 11.08 9.59 -5.41
N SER A 89 11.28 8.30 -5.75
CA SER A 89 10.43 7.61 -6.72
C SER A 89 8.99 7.48 -6.24
N ILE A 90 8.77 7.20 -4.95
CA ILE A 90 7.42 7.13 -4.35
C ILE A 90 6.76 8.51 -4.34
N MET A 91 7.49 9.55 -3.97
CA MET A 91 6.96 10.92 -3.97
C MET A 91 6.61 11.39 -5.39
N ASP A 92 7.44 11.12 -6.39
CA ASP A 92 7.14 11.46 -7.78
C ASP A 92 5.93 10.66 -8.31
N TYR A 93 5.82 9.39 -7.94
CA TYR A 93 4.64 8.57 -8.23
C TYR A 93 3.36 9.15 -7.63
N LEU A 94 3.38 9.48 -6.33
CA LEU A 94 2.23 10.08 -5.64
C LEU A 94 1.84 11.42 -6.27
N ASN A 95 2.81 12.25 -6.64
CA ASN A 95 2.56 13.49 -7.37
C ASN A 95 1.93 13.24 -8.75
N LEU A 96 2.45 12.26 -9.51
CA LEU A 96 1.93 11.92 -10.83
C LEU A 96 0.48 11.45 -10.76
N VAL A 97 0.16 10.58 -9.81
CA VAL A 97 -1.17 9.98 -9.69
C VAL A 97 -2.14 10.90 -8.97
N GLY A 98 -1.75 11.45 -7.81
CA GLY A 98 -2.63 12.26 -6.96
C GLY A 98 -2.98 13.64 -7.52
N ASN A 99 -2.13 14.23 -8.37
CA ASN A 99 -2.40 15.55 -8.97
C ASN A 99 -2.93 15.49 -10.40
N SER A 100 -2.99 14.30 -11.02
CA SER A 100 -3.45 14.16 -12.40
C SER A 100 -4.96 13.95 -12.46
N ARG A 101 -5.65 14.81 -13.24
CA ARG A 101 -7.08 14.67 -13.53
C ARG A 101 -7.46 13.30 -14.09
N ARG A 102 -6.50 12.61 -14.73
CA ARG A 102 -6.64 11.25 -15.26
C ARG A 102 -7.04 10.24 -14.17
N TYR A 103 -6.52 10.39 -12.96
CA TYR A 103 -6.70 9.44 -11.86
C TYR A 103 -7.64 9.97 -10.76
N GLU A 104 -8.42 11.02 -11.04
CA GLU A 104 -9.29 11.65 -10.04
C GLU A 104 -10.30 10.68 -9.42
N LYS A 105 -10.78 9.69 -10.20
CA LYS A 105 -11.66 8.64 -9.68
C LYS A 105 -10.93 7.74 -8.68
N VAL A 106 -9.66 7.42 -8.91
CA VAL A 106 -8.85 6.56 -8.04
C VAL A 106 -8.76 7.14 -6.62
N LYS A 107 -8.68 8.47 -6.50
CA LYS A 107 -8.62 9.19 -5.23
C LYS A 107 -9.88 9.08 -4.38
N ASN A 108 -11.00 8.74 -5.03
CA ASN A 108 -12.31 8.61 -4.40
C ASN A 108 -12.73 7.15 -4.23
N ALA A 109 -11.85 6.20 -4.53
CA ALA A 109 -12.10 4.78 -4.35
C ALA A 109 -12.33 4.46 -2.86
N LYS A 110 -13.36 3.66 -2.58
CA LYS A 110 -13.74 3.27 -1.21
C LYS A 110 -12.84 2.17 -0.64
N ASP A 111 -12.33 1.33 -1.53
CA ASP A 111 -11.45 0.22 -1.19
C ASP A 111 -10.43 -0.01 -2.31
N TYR A 112 -9.46 -0.89 -2.03
CA TYR A 112 -8.39 -1.20 -2.96
C TYR A 112 -8.87 -1.94 -4.22
N LYS A 113 -10.02 -2.64 -4.19
CA LYS A 113 -10.58 -3.34 -5.35
C LYS A 113 -11.14 -2.32 -6.34
N GLU A 114 -11.86 -1.33 -5.84
CA GLU A 114 -12.31 -0.19 -6.63
C GLU A 114 -11.11 0.61 -7.15
N ALA A 115 -10.10 0.88 -6.31
CA ALA A 115 -8.92 1.64 -6.71
C ALA A 115 -8.11 0.94 -7.83
N ALA A 116 -7.91 -0.39 -7.72
CA ALA A 116 -7.22 -1.19 -8.72
C ALA A 116 -7.95 -1.20 -10.09
N ARG A 117 -9.28 -1.27 -10.07
CA ARG A 117 -10.08 -1.18 -11.31
C ARG A 117 -10.01 0.22 -11.90
N LEU A 118 -10.20 1.25 -11.09
CA LEU A 118 -10.22 2.64 -11.55
C LEU A 118 -8.86 3.08 -12.11
N ILE A 119 -7.74 2.63 -11.54
CA ILE A 119 -6.41 2.97 -12.07
C ILE A 119 -6.13 2.27 -13.40
N TYR A 120 -6.64 1.04 -13.58
CA TYR A 120 -6.62 0.35 -14.87
C TYR A 120 -7.52 1.04 -15.89
N GLU A 121 -8.76 1.38 -15.55
CA GLU A 121 -9.70 2.12 -16.42
C GLU A 121 -9.17 3.50 -16.82
N ALA A 122 -8.43 4.16 -15.93
CA ALA A 122 -7.72 5.40 -16.24
C ALA A 122 -6.58 5.18 -17.26
N GLY A 123 -6.19 3.94 -17.52
CA GLY A 123 -5.19 3.51 -18.50
C GLY A 123 -3.76 3.53 -17.97
N TYR A 124 -3.56 3.29 -16.67
CA TYR A 124 -2.22 3.19 -16.10
C TYR A 124 -1.41 2.05 -16.75
N ALA A 125 -2.05 0.92 -17.02
CA ALA A 125 -1.48 -0.24 -17.70
C ALA A 125 -2.39 -0.73 -18.85
N THR A 126 -1.81 -1.45 -19.80
CA THR A 126 -2.53 -2.04 -20.94
C THR A 126 -2.89 -3.51 -20.73
N ASP A 127 -2.28 -4.17 -19.73
CA ASP A 127 -2.55 -5.56 -19.38
C ASP A 127 -3.99 -5.69 -18.82
N PRO A 128 -4.88 -6.47 -19.45
CA PRO A 128 -6.26 -6.65 -18.97
C PRO A 128 -6.35 -7.29 -17.58
N GLU A 129 -5.32 -8.03 -17.14
CA GLU A 129 -5.27 -8.65 -15.82
C GLU A 129 -4.66 -7.74 -14.75
N TYR A 130 -4.31 -6.49 -15.08
CA TYR A 130 -3.57 -5.60 -14.18
C TYR A 130 -4.29 -5.37 -12.85
N ALA A 131 -5.60 -5.08 -12.90
CA ALA A 131 -6.39 -4.85 -11.69
C ALA A 131 -6.43 -6.09 -10.80
N ASP A 132 -6.63 -7.28 -11.38
CA ASP A 132 -6.67 -8.54 -10.64
C ASP A 132 -5.31 -8.88 -10.02
N LYS A 133 -4.20 -8.64 -10.75
CA LYS A 133 -2.84 -8.79 -10.22
C LYS A 133 -2.58 -7.91 -9.00
N LEU A 134 -3.04 -6.66 -9.03
CA LEU A 134 -2.92 -5.76 -7.88
C LEU A 134 -3.74 -6.26 -6.69
N ILE A 135 -5.00 -6.64 -6.91
CA ILE A 135 -5.87 -7.19 -5.86
C ILE A 135 -5.23 -8.43 -5.23
N ASP A 136 -4.70 -9.35 -6.05
CA ASP A 136 -4.00 -10.55 -5.61
C ASP A 136 -2.77 -10.23 -4.74
N ILE A 137 -1.97 -9.23 -5.14
CA ILE A 137 -0.81 -8.80 -4.36
C ILE A 137 -1.26 -8.20 -3.03
N ILE A 138 -2.32 -7.40 -3.02
CA ILE A 138 -2.86 -6.79 -1.80
C ILE A 138 -3.37 -7.84 -0.84
N GLU A 139 -4.15 -8.82 -1.31
CA GLU A 139 -4.71 -9.87 -0.48
C GLU A 139 -3.64 -10.83 0.05
N LYS A 140 -2.71 -11.31 -0.81
CA LYS A 140 -1.66 -12.27 -0.40
C LYS A 140 -0.67 -11.72 0.62
N ASN A 141 -0.48 -10.40 0.65
CA ASN A 141 0.45 -9.73 1.56
C ASN A 141 -0.29 -8.88 2.61
N SER A 142 -1.61 -9.02 2.71
CA SER A 142 -2.47 -8.27 3.63
C SER A 142 -2.24 -6.75 3.60
N LEU A 143 -1.97 -6.17 2.43
CA LEU A 143 -1.59 -4.75 2.31
C LEU A 143 -2.74 -3.80 2.64
N TYR A 144 -3.98 -4.28 2.61
CA TYR A 144 -5.18 -3.50 3.00
C TYR A 144 -5.09 -2.98 4.44
N GLN A 145 -4.24 -3.56 5.30
CA GLN A 145 -3.99 -3.05 6.65
C GLN A 145 -3.40 -1.64 6.64
N TYR A 146 -2.67 -1.24 5.59
CA TYR A 146 -2.09 0.10 5.45
C TYR A 146 -3.12 1.16 5.00
N ASP A 147 -4.30 0.74 4.53
CA ASP A 147 -5.40 1.64 4.19
C ASP A 147 -6.24 2.03 5.41
N LEU A 148 -6.07 1.30 6.52
CA LEU A 148 -6.69 1.55 7.81
C LEU A 148 -5.90 2.65 8.52
N LEU A 149 -5.77 3.76 7.81
CA LEU A 149 -5.05 4.94 8.25
C LEU A 149 -5.61 5.38 9.58
N ASP A 150 -4.71 5.69 10.51
CA ASP A 150 -5.00 6.16 11.86
C ASP A 150 -5.92 7.39 11.84
N GLU A 151 -7.20 7.16 11.66
CA GLU A 151 -8.21 7.99 12.28
C GLU A 151 -8.06 7.70 13.77
N PRO A 152 -7.68 8.70 14.59
CA PRO A 152 -7.49 8.48 16.01
C PRO A 152 -8.71 7.75 16.58
N ILE A 153 -8.45 6.86 17.53
CA ILE A 153 -9.51 6.22 18.31
C ILE A 153 -10.44 7.34 18.74
N SER A 154 -11.73 7.20 18.45
CA SER A 154 -12.71 8.22 18.81
C SER A 154 -12.54 8.53 20.30
N LEU A 155 -12.57 9.81 20.69
CA LEU A 155 -12.29 10.23 22.08
C LEU A 155 -13.07 9.41 23.12
N TRP A 156 -14.33 9.05 22.81
CA TRP A 156 -15.18 8.25 23.69
C TRP A 156 -14.71 6.79 23.88
N ALA A 157 -13.92 6.26 22.94
CA ALA A 157 -13.41 4.90 22.94
C ALA A 157 -11.92 4.81 23.36
N ALA A 158 -11.24 5.95 23.53
CA ALA A 158 -9.81 6.01 23.83
C ALA A 158 -9.49 5.29 25.16
N ASP A 159 -10.25 5.58 26.22
CA ASP A 159 -10.04 4.97 27.54
C ASP A 159 -10.29 3.45 27.51
N ALA A 160 -11.35 3.02 26.80
CA ALA A 160 -11.66 1.61 26.65
C ALA A 160 -10.58 0.86 25.86
N TRP A 161 -9.99 1.52 24.85
CA TRP A 161 -8.91 0.96 24.06
C TRP A 161 -7.62 0.80 24.87
N SER A 162 -7.21 1.85 25.59
CA SER A 162 -6.05 1.81 26.49
C SER A 162 -6.22 0.71 27.54
N TRP A 163 -7.39 0.63 28.17
CA TRP A 163 -7.71 -0.44 29.13
C TRP A 163 -7.61 -1.84 28.51
N GLY A 164 -8.09 -2.01 27.28
CA GLY A 164 -8.03 -3.27 26.55
C GLY A 164 -6.60 -3.73 26.26
N ILE A 165 -5.70 -2.78 25.96
CA ILE A 165 -4.27 -3.04 25.76
C ILE A 165 -3.61 -3.41 27.09
N GLU A 166 -3.83 -2.60 28.13
CA GLU A 166 -3.22 -2.79 29.46
C GLU A 166 -3.59 -4.14 30.08
N ASN A 167 -4.80 -4.63 29.83
CA ASN A 167 -5.28 -5.91 30.33
C ASN A 167 -5.03 -7.07 29.35
N GLY A 168 -4.30 -6.81 28.26
CA GLY A 168 -3.91 -7.78 27.25
C GLY A 168 -5.08 -8.33 26.43
N ILE A 169 -6.28 -7.74 26.50
CA ILE A 169 -7.47 -8.19 25.77
C ILE A 169 -7.26 -8.03 24.26
N THR A 170 -6.70 -6.89 23.86
CA THR A 170 -6.29 -6.59 22.47
C THR A 170 -4.80 -6.27 22.44
N ASP A 171 -4.17 -6.40 21.27
CA ASP A 171 -2.79 -5.97 21.03
C ASP A 171 -2.67 -4.48 20.68
N GLY A 172 -3.80 -3.78 20.57
CA GLY A 172 -3.85 -2.36 20.28
C GLY A 172 -3.71 -2.02 18.80
N THR A 173 -3.62 -3.02 17.93
CA THR A 173 -3.55 -2.82 16.49
C THR A 173 -4.94 -2.62 15.89
N ASN A 174 -5.01 -1.81 14.83
CA ASN A 174 -6.17 -1.69 13.96
C ASN A 174 -7.52 -1.41 14.68
N PRO A 175 -7.63 -0.32 15.46
CA PRO A 175 -8.79 -0.03 16.30
C PRO A 175 -10.12 0.16 15.57
N LYS A 176 -10.09 0.36 14.25
CA LYS A 176 -11.28 0.55 13.41
C LYS A 176 -11.46 -0.54 12.34
N GLY A 177 -10.60 -1.56 12.34
CA GLY A 177 -10.68 -2.64 11.36
C GLY A 177 -11.70 -3.72 11.71
N CYS A 178 -12.04 -4.54 10.72
CA CYS A 178 -12.83 -5.74 10.95
C CYS A 178 -12.00 -6.78 11.73
N ILE A 179 -12.61 -7.41 12.74
CA ILE A 179 -12.01 -8.52 13.49
C ILE A 179 -12.30 -9.86 12.80
N SER A 180 -11.32 -10.76 12.73
CA SER A 180 -11.54 -12.15 12.30
C SER A 180 -12.28 -12.96 13.37
N ARG A 181 -12.76 -14.17 13.01
CA ARG A 181 -13.37 -15.07 14.01
C ARG A 181 -12.36 -15.51 15.08
N GLU A 182 -11.12 -15.76 14.68
CA GLU A 182 -10.00 -16.12 15.56
C GLU A 182 -9.63 -14.97 16.50
N GLN A 183 -9.57 -13.74 15.99
CA GLN A 183 -9.32 -12.54 16.80
C GLN A 183 -10.46 -12.34 17.80
N CYS A 184 -11.72 -12.44 17.35
CA CYS A 184 -12.89 -12.31 18.21
C CYS A 184 -12.89 -13.34 19.35
N ILE A 185 -12.72 -14.64 19.04
CA ILE A 185 -12.72 -15.68 20.07
C ILE A 185 -11.55 -15.54 21.05
N THR A 186 -10.39 -15.08 20.58
CA THR A 186 -9.22 -14.82 21.43
C THR A 186 -9.48 -13.67 22.39
N MET A 187 -10.03 -12.56 21.92
CA MET A 187 -10.37 -11.41 22.77
C MET A 187 -11.41 -11.79 23.83
N LEU A 188 -12.46 -12.54 23.44
CA LEU A 188 -13.47 -13.06 24.38
C LEU A 188 -12.85 -14.00 25.44
N TYR A 189 -11.95 -14.91 25.02
CA TYR A 189 -11.26 -15.81 25.95
C TYR A 189 -10.39 -15.05 26.95
N ARG A 190 -9.64 -14.04 26.50
CA ARG A 190 -8.81 -13.20 27.37
C ARG A 190 -9.66 -12.40 28.35
N LEU A 191 -10.77 -11.83 27.89
CA LEU A 191 -11.74 -11.14 28.75
C LEU A 191 -12.32 -12.10 29.81
N TYR A 192 -12.71 -13.31 29.43
CA TYR A 192 -13.17 -14.33 30.37
C TYR A 192 -12.12 -14.65 31.44
N LYS A 193 -10.85 -14.83 31.03
CA LYS A 193 -9.74 -15.08 31.97
C LYS A 193 -9.49 -13.90 32.91
N LEU A 194 -9.75 -12.68 32.47
CA LEU A 194 -9.63 -11.48 33.31
C LEU A 194 -10.74 -11.44 34.37
N ILE A 195 -11.98 -11.66 33.97
CA ILE A 195 -13.16 -11.57 34.85
C ILE A 195 -13.25 -12.77 35.81
N CYS A 196 -12.85 -13.96 35.36
CA CYS A 196 -13.03 -15.21 36.10
C CYS A 196 -11.76 -15.72 36.79
N LYS A 197 -10.67 -14.94 36.85
CA LYS A 197 -9.52 -15.29 37.68
C LYS A 197 -9.91 -15.16 39.17
N PRO A 198 -9.72 -16.20 40.00
CA PRO A 198 -9.81 -16.03 41.44
C PRO A 198 -8.74 -15.01 41.88
N GLN A 199 -9.16 -13.95 42.55
CA GLN A 199 -8.23 -13.04 43.22
C GLN A 199 -7.56 -13.82 44.36
N GLY A 200 -6.30 -14.19 44.16
CA GLY A 200 -5.46 -14.79 45.19
C GLY A 200 -5.28 -16.29 45.04
N LEU A 201 -4.10 -16.67 44.54
CA LEU A 201 -3.21 -17.62 45.21
C LEU A 201 -1.79 -17.20 44.79
N SER A 202 -1.20 -16.31 45.59
CA SER A 202 0.24 -16.20 45.70
C SER A 202 0.77 -17.48 46.32
N SER A 203 1.63 -18.19 45.60
CA SER A 203 2.56 -19.18 46.13
C SER A 203 3.97 -18.78 45.71
#